data_AF-A0A6M0BFU2-F1
#
_entry.id   AF-A0A6M0BFU2-F1
#
_cell.length_a   1.000
_cell.length_b   1.000
_cell.length_c   1.000
_cell.angle_alpha   90.00
_cell.angle_beta   90.00
_cell.angle_gamma   90.00
#
_symmetry.space_group_name_H-M   'P 1'
#
loop_
_entity.id
_entity.type
_entity.pdbx_description
1 polymer ?
#
loop_
_entity_poly.entity_id
_entity_poly.type
_entity_poly.pdbx_seq_one_letter_code
_entity_poly.pdbx_strand_id
1 'polypeptide(L)'
;MTNLIIRPIYDIQGEGHISPFVGESVITTGIVTGVASNGFYLQDPYGDNNDATSDGIFVFTDSTPTVRIGDEVQVSGDVEEFRPSNRSNDLTLTQITNLTNIRVLSSNNSLPTAVVIGEDRTLPTEIIDDDDLTDFYESLEGMRVQINNAVAVSATNSFGEIWAVPGDGIAISDGDFNPERIQIDDTLLNGTSPIVNVGDELGTVTGVL
;
A
#
# COMPACT_ATOMS: atom_id res chain seq x y z
N MET A 1 -5.46 -11.29 -32.95
CA MET A 1 -4.84 -10.41 -31.95
C MET A 1 -5.99 -9.69 -31.26
N THR A 2 -6.39 -10.16 -30.09
CA THR A 2 -7.27 -9.41 -29.22
C THR A 2 -6.52 -8.15 -28.79
N ASN A 3 -7.06 -6.97 -29.09
CA ASN A 3 -6.59 -5.74 -28.47
C ASN A 3 -6.90 -5.89 -26.98
N LEU A 4 -5.90 -6.21 -26.17
CA LEU A 4 -6.01 -6.09 -24.72
C LEU A 4 -6.19 -4.60 -24.41
N ILE A 5 -7.33 -4.27 -23.82
CA ILE A 5 -7.66 -2.91 -23.41
C ILE A 5 -6.86 -2.63 -22.14
N ILE A 6 -6.23 -1.44 -22.06
CA ILE A 6 -5.58 -1.01 -20.82
C ILE A 6 -6.66 -0.84 -19.74
N ARG A 7 -6.45 -1.48 -18.60
CA ARG A 7 -7.28 -1.42 -17.40
C ARG A 7 -6.60 -0.52 -16.38
N PRO A 8 -7.25 0.55 -15.92
CA PRO A 8 -6.77 1.33 -14.78
C PRO A 8 -6.64 0.47 -13.53
N ILE A 9 -5.79 0.90 -12.58
CA ILE A 9 -5.49 0.12 -11.38
C ILE A 9 -6.72 0.01 -10.47
N TYR A 10 -7.47 1.10 -10.28
CA TYR A 10 -8.71 1.12 -9.50
C TYR A 10 -9.79 0.18 -10.04
N ASP A 11 -9.86 -0.05 -11.35
CA ASP A 11 -10.75 -1.06 -11.94
C ASP A 11 -10.27 -2.48 -11.60
N ILE A 12 -8.96 -2.72 -11.59
CA ILE A 12 -8.36 -4.02 -11.26
C ILE A 12 -8.59 -4.34 -9.79
N GLN A 13 -8.39 -3.38 -8.89
CA GLN A 13 -8.66 -3.52 -7.46
C GLN A 13 -10.15 -3.74 -7.21
N GLY A 14 -11.00 -2.83 -7.67
CA GLY A 14 -12.43 -2.85 -7.38
C GLY A 14 -12.75 -2.46 -5.92
N GLU A 15 -14.05 -2.45 -5.60
CA GLU A 15 -14.56 -1.98 -4.29
C GLU A 15 -14.66 -3.09 -3.22
N GLY A 16 -14.28 -4.32 -3.55
CA GLY A 16 -14.39 -5.45 -2.62
C GLY A 16 -13.03 -6.08 -2.33
N HIS A 17 -12.94 -6.92 -1.30
CA HIS A 17 -11.71 -7.61 -0.88
C HIS A 17 -11.16 -8.64 -1.87
N ILE A 18 -11.80 -8.80 -3.03
CA ILE A 18 -11.35 -9.70 -4.09
C ILE A 18 -11.52 -8.96 -5.40
N SER A 19 -10.45 -8.88 -6.17
CA SER A 19 -10.46 -8.25 -7.47
C SER A 19 -11.52 -8.85 -8.40
N PRO A 20 -12.28 -8.03 -9.15
CA PRO A 20 -13.19 -8.53 -10.19
C PRO A 20 -12.45 -9.15 -11.39
N PHE A 21 -11.12 -9.05 -11.45
CA PHE A 21 -10.27 -9.53 -12.54
C PHE A 21 -9.41 -10.74 -12.15
N VAL A 22 -9.59 -11.35 -10.97
CA VAL A 22 -8.82 -12.54 -10.56
C VAL A 22 -8.83 -13.63 -11.62
N GLY A 23 -7.63 -14.07 -12.00
CA GLY A 23 -7.42 -15.10 -13.04
C GLY A 23 -7.50 -14.58 -14.48
N GLU A 24 -7.73 -13.28 -14.69
CA GLU A 24 -7.67 -12.65 -16.00
C GLU A 24 -6.28 -12.04 -16.27
N SER A 25 -5.87 -12.07 -17.55
CA SER A 25 -4.70 -11.33 -18.00
C SER A 25 -5.07 -9.88 -18.34
N VAL A 26 -4.38 -8.93 -17.73
CA VAL A 26 -4.62 -7.48 -17.87
C VAL A 26 -3.40 -6.74 -18.42
N ILE A 27 -3.64 -5.53 -18.91
CA ILE A 27 -2.58 -4.54 -19.16
C ILE A 27 -2.92 -3.32 -18.33
N THR A 28 -1.99 -2.83 -17.51
CA THR A 28 -2.17 -1.60 -16.74
C THR A 28 -0.96 -0.67 -16.85
N THR A 29 -1.11 0.57 -16.39
CA THR A 29 -0.07 1.58 -16.38
C THR A 29 -0.10 2.36 -15.07
N GLY A 30 1.05 2.78 -14.57
CA GLY A 30 1.15 3.65 -13.41
C GLY A 30 2.58 4.13 -13.15
N ILE A 31 2.77 4.85 -12.04
CA ILE A 31 4.07 5.30 -11.55
C ILE A 31 4.57 4.33 -10.49
N VAL A 32 5.84 3.92 -10.60
CA VAL A 32 6.49 3.11 -9.58
C VAL A 32 6.71 3.96 -8.32
N THR A 33 6.09 3.57 -7.21
CA THR A 33 6.13 4.28 -5.92
C THR A 33 7.03 3.60 -4.89
N GLY A 34 7.28 2.30 -5.04
CA GLY A 34 8.18 1.53 -4.19
C GLY A 34 8.80 0.35 -4.96
N VAL A 35 10.01 -0.06 -4.57
CA VAL A 35 10.69 -1.23 -5.14
C VAL A 35 11.05 -2.18 -4.01
N ALA A 36 10.58 -3.42 -4.11
CA ALA A 36 10.84 -4.48 -3.16
C ALA A 36 11.80 -5.52 -3.74
N SER A 37 12.26 -6.44 -2.90
CA SER A 37 13.20 -7.49 -3.31
C SER A 37 12.62 -8.52 -4.29
N ASN A 38 11.29 -8.60 -4.39
CA ASN A 38 10.52 -9.56 -5.19
C ASN A 38 9.52 -8.89 -6.17
N GLY A 39 9.49 -7.56 -6.25
CA GLY A 39 8.49 -6.83 -7.02
C GLY A 39 8.57 -5.32 -6.83
N PHE A 40 7.51 -4.63 -7.21
CA PHE A 40 7.42 -3.17 -7.06
C PHE A 40 5.96 -2.74 -6.93
N TYR A 41 5.75 -1.59 -6.30
CA TYR A 41 4.45 -0.96 -6.17
C TYR A 41 4.23 0.01 -7.32
N LEU A 42 3.07 -0.11 -7.97
CA LEU A 42 2.64 0.69 -9.09
C LEU A 42 1.36 1.42 -8.68
N GLN A 43 1.30 2.72 -8.88
CA GLN A 43 0.12 3.52 -8.51
C GLN A 43 -0.32 4.40 -9.69
N ASP A 44 -1.64 4.50 -9.89
CA ASP A 44 -2.20 5.43 -10.87
C ASP A 44 -1.88 6.87 -10.44
N PRO A 45 -1.28 7.71 -11.32
CA PRO A 45 -0.89 9.07 -10.94
C PRO A 45 -2.06 10.04 -10.73
N TYR A 46 -3.25 9.71 -11.19
CA TYR A 46 -4.44 10.56 -11.11
C TYR A 46 -5.54 9.95 -10.24
N GLY A 47 -5.62 8.62 -10.22
CA GLY A 47 -6.66 7.86 -9.55
C GLY A 47 -8.07 8.13 -10.09
N ASP A 48 -9.08 7.61 -9.40
CA ASP A 48 -10.50 7.80 -9.74
C ASP A 48 -11.26 8.73 -8.76
N ASN A 49 -10.64 9.10 -7.63
CA ASN A 49 -11.26 9.82 -6.50
C ASN A 49 -12.40 9.04 -5.82
N ASN A 50 -12.35 7.73 -5.85
CA ASN A 50 -13.26 6.87 -5.09
C ASN A 50 -12.52 6.31 -3.87
N ASP A 51 -12.99 6.68 -2.68
CA ASP A 51 -12.37 6.21 -1.45
C ASP A 51 -12.54 4.70 -1.19
N ALA A 52 -13.43 4.03 -1.94
CA ALA A 52 -13.67 2.60 -1.82
C ALA A 52 -12.74 1.74 -2.70
N THR A 53 -11.92 2.33 -3.56
CA THR A 53 -11.00 1.61 -4.47
C THR A 53 -9.56 2.05 -4.23
N SER A 54 -8.63 1.11 -4.36
CA SER A 54 -7.21 1.44 -4.35
C SER A 54 -6.72 1.85 -5.74
N ASP A 55 -5.94 2.93 -5.81
CA ASP A 55 -5.19 3.32 -7.01
C ASP A 55 -3.81 2.65 -7.10
N GLY A 56 -3.43 1.87 -6.08
CA GLY A 56 -2.17 1.15 -5.97
C GLY A 56 -2.32 -0.34 -6.26
N ILE A 57 -1.25 -0.96 -6.74
CA ILE A 57 -1.19 -2.42 -6.92
C ILE A 57 0.26 -2.89 -6.80
N PHE A 58 0.45 -4.09 -6.26
CA PHE A 58 1.75 -4.73 -6.25
C PHE A 58 1.98 -5.53 -7.53
N VAL A 59 3.17 -5.39 -8.12
CA VAL A 59 3.62 -6.13 -9.29
C VAL A 59 4.71 -7.11 -8.88
N PHE A 60 4.37 -8.39 -8.83
CA PHE A 60 5.26 -9.47 -8.43
C PHE A 60 6.16 -9.91 -9.59
N THR A 61 7.46 -10.04 -9.32
CA THR A 61 8.49 -10.33 -10.35
C THR A 61 9.44 -11.46 -9.96
N ASP A 62 9.15 -12.20 -8.88
CA ASP A 62 9.98 -13.28 -8.29
C ASP A 62 11.42 -12.87 -7.88
N SER A 63 11.83 -11.63 -8.13
CA SER A 63 13.18 -11.13 -7.95
C SER A 63 13.19 -9.59 -7.86
N THR A 64 14.34 -8.98 -7.66
CA THR A 64 14.41 -7.52 -7.59
C THR A 64 14.29 -6.95 -9.01
N PRO A 65 13.28 -6.11 -9.30
CA PRO A 65 13.06 -5.60 -10.64
C PRO A 65 14.09 -4.51 -10.99
N THR A 66 14.19 -4.17 -12.28
CA THR A 66 15.13 -3.14 -12.79
C THR A 66 14.49 -1.74 -12.90
N VAL A 67 13.19 -1.63 -12.69
CA VAL A 67 12.46 -0.36 -12.64
C VAL A 67 12.89 0.48 -11.44
N ARG A 68 12.65 1.78 -11.50
CA ARG A 68 13.02 2.72 -10.44
C ARG A 68 11.79 3.50 -10.00
N ILE A 69 11.79 3.91 -8.74
CA ILE A 69 10.79 4.88 -8.23
C ILE A 69 10.75 6.10 -9.16
N GLY A 70 9.55 6.51 -9.57
CA GLY A 70 9.31 7.59 -10.53
C GLY A 70 9.34 7.17 -12.01
N ASP A 71 9.58 5.90 -12.34
CA ASP A 71 9.32 5.37 -13.68
C ASP A 71 7.80 5.23 -13.89
N GLU A 72 7.31 5.65 -15.06
CA GLU A 72 5.98 5.27 -15.54
C GLU A 72 6.12 3.97 -16.33
N VAL A 73 5.34 2.96 -15.96
CA VAL A 73 5.49 1.61 -16.50
C VAL A 73 4.16 1.07 -16.99
N GLN A 74 4.17 0.44 -18.16
CA GLN A 74 3.12 -0.45 -18.61
C GLN A 74 3.46 -1.88 -18.25
N VAL A 75 2.53 -2.58 -17.62
CA VAL A 75 2.67 -3.98 -17.18
C VAL A 75 1.61 -4.82 -17.85
N SER A 76 1.99 -6.01 -18.30
CA SER A 76 1.09 -7.06 -18.78
C SER A 76 1.31 -8.34 -17.98
N GLY A 77 0.26 -8.88 -17.38
CA GLY A 77 0.33 -10.05 -16.51
C GLY A 77 -1.06 -10.52 -16.08
N ASP A 78 -1.10 -11.49 -15.18
CA ASP A 78 -2.33 -12.05 -14.62
C ASP A 78 -2.63 -11.42 -13.26
N VAL A 79 -3.91 -11.22 -12.94
CA VAL A 79 -4.33 -10.76 -11.61
C VAL A 79 -4.51 -11.97 -10.67
N GLU A 80 -3.94 -11.88 -9.48
CA GLU A 80 -3.99 -12.92 -8.44
C GLU A 80 -4.24 -12.30 -7.06
N GLU A 81 -4.99 -13.01 -6.23
CA GLU A 81 -5.09 -12.78 -4.78
C GLU A 81 -3.96 -13.54 -4.06
N PHE A 82 -3.00 -12.84 -3.48
CA PHE A 82 -1.89 -13.45 -2.77
C PHE A 82 -2.11 -13.46 -1.26
N ARG A 83 -1.97 -14.64 -0.65
CA ARG A 83 -1.91 -14.79 0.80
C ARG A 83 -0.59 -15.42 1.23
N PRO A 84 0.21 -14.76 2.09
CA PRO A 84 1.38 -15.39 2.68
C PRO A 84 0.99 -16.67 3.44
N SER A 85 1.71 -17.77 3.19
CA SER A 85 1.39 -19.09 3.77
C SER A 85 1.43 -19.14 5.30
N ASN A 86 2.14 -18.20 5.95
CA ASN A 86 2.23 -18.06 7.41
C ASN A 86 1.16 -17.13 8.01
N ARG A 87 0.27 -16.55 7.18
CA ARG A 87 -0.76 -15.57 7.56
C ARG A 87 -2.11 -15.96 6.97
N SER A 88 -2.57 -17.18 7.31
CA SER A 88 -3.74 -17.81 6.65
C SER A 88 -5.08 -17.12 6.91
N ASN A 89 -5.14 -16.27 7.95
CA ASN A 89 -6.36 -15.55 8.36
C ASN A 89 -6.38 -14.10 7.89
N ASP A 90 -5.30 -13.65 7.23
CA ASP A 90 -5.20 -12.30 6.72
C ASP A 90 -5.92 -12.18 5.38
N LEU A 91 -6.28 -10.95 5.02
CA LEU A 91 -6.79 -10.63 3.70
C LEU A 91 -5.73 -10.94 2.63
N THR A 92 -6.20 -11.13 1.42
CA THR A 92 -5.31 -11.34 0.29
C THR A 92 -4.86 -10.00 -0.27
N LEU A 93 -3.65 -9.96 -0.80
CA LEU A 93 -3.12 -8.83 -1.55
C LEU A 93 -3.49 -9.00 -3.03
N THR A 94 -4.16 -8.02 -3.62
CA THR A 94 -4.34 -8.02 -5.08
C THR A 94 -3.00 -7.69 -5.75
N GLN A 95 -2.51 -8.59 -6.61
CA GLN A 95 -1.24 -8.40 -7.30
C GLN A 95 -1.29 -8.79 -8.78
N ILE A 96 -0.36 -8.22 -9.55
CA ILE A 96 -0.08 -8.67 -10.92
C ILE A 96 1.11 -9.63 -10.90
N THR A 97 0.90 -10.83 -11.44
CA THR A 97 1.87 -11.93 -11.53
C THR A 97 2.03 -12.41 -12.98
N ASN A 98 2.80 -13.50 -13.18
CA ASN A 98 2.99 -14.16 -14.49
C ASN A 98 3.29 -13.17 -15.62
N LEU A 99 4.19 -12.22 -15.37
CA LEU A 99 4.39 -11.08 -16.24
C LEU A 99 4.85 -11.49 -17.64
N THR A 100 4.13 -11.01 -18.64
CA THR A 100 4.47 -11.18 -20.06
C THR A 100 5.21 -9.99 -20.64
N ASN A 101 5.00 -8.79 -20.06
CA ASN A 101 5.72 -7.59 -20.45
C ASN A 101 5.80 -6.57 -19.31
N ILE A 102 6.96 -5.92 -19.19
CA ILE A 102 7.15 -4.69 -18.42
C ILE A 102 7.84 -3.70 -19.35
N ARG A 103 7.24 -2.52 -19.55
CA ARG A 103 7.78 -1.47 -20.40
C ARG A 103 7.77 -0.14 -19.68
N VAL A 104 8.97 0.41 -19.46
CA VAL A 104 9.12 1.80 -19.02
C VAL A 104 8.70 2.74 -20.17
N LEU A 105 7.71 3.58 -19.90
CA LEU A 105 7.17 4.58 -20.81
C LEU A 105 7.90 5.92 -20.65
N SER A 106 8.17 6.31 -19.41
CA SER A 106 8.88 7.53 -19.04
C SER A 106 9.58 7.35 -17.68
N SER A 107 10.52 8.26 -17.34
CA SER A 107 11.32 8.18 -16.10
C SER A 107 11.44 9.54 -15.42
N ASN A 108 11.71 9.52 -14.11
CA ASN A 108 11.83 10.70 -13.25
C ASN A 108 10.54 11.54 -13.20
N ASN A 109 9.39 10.89 -13.23
CA ASN A 109 8.11 11.54 -13.00
C ASN A 109 7.96 11.94 -11.53
N SER A 110 7.10 12.92 -11.27
CA SER A 110 6.65 13.19 -9.90
C SER A 110 5.84 12.00 -9.39
N LEU A 111 6.00 11.66 -8.13
CA LEU A 111 5.19 10.61 -7.50
C LEU A 111 3.76 11.11 -7.28
N PRO A 112 2.78 10.19 -7.25
CA PRO A 112 1.42 10.52 -6.80
C PRO A 112 1.46 11.19 -5.42
N THR A 113 0.55 12.13 -5.19
CA THR A 113 0.37 12.74 -3.87
C THR A 113 0.04 11.64 -2.87
N ALA A 114 0.68 11.65 -1.71
CA ALA A 114 0.36 10.68 -0.68
C ALA A 114 -1.01 11.02 -0.07
N VAL A 115 -1.81 9.99 0.20
CA VAL A 115 -3.05 10.12 0.96
C VAL A 115 -2.71 10.32 2.42
N VAL A 116 -3.13 11.44 3.02
CA VAL A 116 -2.85 11.75 4.42
C VAL A 116 -3.90 11.09 5.32
N ILE A 117 -3.51 10.03 6.03
CA ILE A 117 -4.36 9.35 6.99
C ILE A 117 -4.60 10.28 8.19
N GLY A 118 -5.87 10.47 8.55
CA GLY A 118 -6.34 11.40 9.57
C GLY A 118 -6.72 12.79 9.02
N GLU A 119 -6.39 13.12 7.77
CA GLU A 119 -6.77 14.38 7.11
C GLU A 119 -7.60 14.13 5.85
N ASP A 120 -7.02 13.45 4.85
CA ASP A 120 -7.70 13.08 3.61
C ASP A 120 -8.61 11.87 3.82
N ARG A 121 -8.20 10.94 4.70
CA ARG A 121 -8.94 9.72 5.03
C ARG A 121 -9.13 9.61 6.53
N THR A 122 -10.37 9.66 6.99
CA THR A 122 -10.69 9.52 8.40
C THR A 122 -10.70 8.05 8.80
N LEU A 123 -9.87 7.69 9.79
CA LEU A 123 -9.86 6.36 10.38
C LEU A 123 -11.19 6.10 11.13
N PRO A 124 -11.75 4.89 11.07
CA PRO A 124 -12.86 4.50 11.95
C PRO A 124 -12.39 4.47 13.41
N THR A 125 -13.03 5.26 14.30
CA THR A 125 -12.59 5.41 15.71
C THR A 125 -13.51 4.81 16.78
N GLU A 126 -14.71 4.33 16.44
CA GLU A 126 -15.64 3.75 17.44
C GLU A 126 -16.29 2.46 16.93
N ILE A 127 -16.21 1.39 17.74
CA ILE A 127 -16.77 0.04 17.51
C ILE A 127 -16.44 -0.50 16.11
N ILE A 128 -15.31 -1.19 16.03
CA ILE A 128 -14.88 -1.96 14.86
C ILE A 128 -15.91 -3.07 14.62
N ASP A 129 -16.87 -2.86 13.72
CA ASP A 129 -17.28 -3.98 12.89
C ASP A 129 -16.03 -4.31 12.04
N ASP A 130 -15.67 -5.60 11.98
CA ASP A 130 -14.41 -6.07 11.36
C ASP A 130 -14.29 -5.55 9.91
N ASP A 131 -15.44 -5.34 9.27
CA ASP A 131 -15.60 -4.87 7.90
C ASP A 131 -15.14 -3.41 7.69
N ASP A 132 -15.46 -2.45 8.58
CA ASP A 132 -15.20 -1.02 8.32
C ASP A 132 -13.70 -0.67 8.33
N LEU A 133 -12.94 -1.25 9.27
CA LEU A 133 -11.50 -1.03 9.36
C LEU A 133 -10.74 -1.80 8.28
N THR A 134 -11.24 -2.98 7.96
CA THR A 134 -10.75 -3.80 6.85
C THR A 134 -10.92 -3.06 5.53
N ASP A 135 -12.14 -2.62 5.19
CA ASP A 135 -12.45 -1.85 3.99
C ASP A 135 -11.57 -0.61 3.86
N PHE A 136 -11.29 0.06 4.98
CA PHE A 136 -10.40 1.22 5.01
C PHE A 136 -8.98 0.87 4.53
N TYR A 137 -8.36 -0.18 5.09
CA TYR A 137 -7.00 -0.54 4.70
C TYR A 137 -6.93 -1.19 3.32
N GLU A 138 -7.93 -1.99 2.95
CA GLU A 138 -8.07 -2.57 1.62
C GLU A 138 -8.12 -1.49 0.53
N SER A 139 -8.91 -0.43 0.76
CA SER A 139 -8.98 0.70 -0.18
C SER A 139 -7.69 1.53 -0.32
N LEU A 140 -6.70 1.28 0.54
CA LEU A 140 -5.38 1.94 0.48
C LEU A 140 -4.27 0.98 0.06
N GLU A 141 -4.58 -0.27 -0.27
CA GLU A 141 -3.62 -1.31 -0.60
C GLU A 141 -2.65 -0.88 -1.72
N GLY A 142 -1.35 -0.87 -1.45
CA GLY A 142 -0.33 -0.50 -2.43
C GLY A 142 -0.27 0.99 -2.76
N MET A 143 -1.08 1.83 -2.10
CA MET A 143 -1.07 3.28 -2.29
C MET A 143 0.00 3.95 -1.44
N ARG A 144 0.50 5.07 -1.96
CA ARG A 144 1.36 5.97 -1.19
C ARG A 144 0.53 6.70 -0.13
N VAL A 145 0.85 6.47 1.13
CA VAL A 145 0.15 7.05 2.29
C VAL A 145 1.10 7.86 3.16
N GLN A 146 0.56 8.83 3.88
CA GLN A 146 1.27 9.69 4.81
C GLN A 146 0.55 9.76 6.15
N ILE A 147 1.31 9.72 7.23
CA ILE A 147 0.84 10.10 8.57
C ILE A 147 1.63 11.32 9.05
N ASN A 148 0.91 12.29 9.59
CA ASN A 148 1.50 13.51 10.14
C ASN A 148 1.69 13.38 11.64
N ASN A 149 2.78 13.99 12.14
CA ASN A 149 3.13 14.03 13.56
C ASN A 149 3.09 12.65 14.23
N ALA A 150 3.57 11.62 13.54
CA ALA A 150 3.48 10.25 14.02
C ALA A 150 4.24 10.08 15.34
N VAL A 151 3.62 9.40 16.30
CA VAL A 151 4.21 9.12 17.62
C VAL A 151 4.39 7.62 17.77
N ALA A 152 5.60 7.20 18.15
CA ALA A 152 5.91 5.81 18.39
C ALA A 152 5.16 5.28 19.63
N VAL A 153 4.44 4.18 19.47
CA VAL A 153 3.76 3.46 20.55
C VAL A 153 4.40 2.11 20.88
N SER A 154 5.46 1.76 20.15
CA SER A 154 6.40 0.70 20.51
C SER A 154 7.84 1.20 20.40
N ALA A 155 8.76 0.51 21.06
CA ALA A 155 10.17 0.61 20.69
C ALA A 155 10.41 -0.09 19.34
N THR A 156 11.46 0.31 18.62
CA THR A 156 11.91 -0.40 17.42
C THR A 156 12.27 -1.84 17.78
N ASN A 157 11.64 -2.81 17.13
CA ASN A 157 11.90 -4.22 17.42
C ASN A 157 13.13 -4.75 16.65
N SER A 158 13.47 -6.03 16.84
CA SER A 158 14.64 -6.66 16.18
C SER A 158 14.51 -6.79 14.65
N PHE A 159 13.33 -6.57 14.10
CA PHE A 159 13.04 -6.57 12.67
C PHE A 159 13.04 -5.16 12.06
N GLY A 160 13.28 -4.11 12.87
CA GLY A 160 13.20 -2.72 12.40
C GLY A 160 11.78 -2.14 12.44
N GLU A 161 10.79 -2.89 12.91
CA GLU A 161 9.40 -2.44 12.88
C GLU A 161 9.08 -1.49 14.04
N ILE A 162 8.25 -0.49 13.77
CA ILE A 162 7.79 0.52 14.75
C ILE A 162 6.28 0.63 14.64
N TRP A 163 5.55 0.42 15.74
CA TRP A 163 4.14 0.78 15.79
C TRP A 163 4.01 2.27 16.11
N ALA A 164 3.21 2.98 15.32
CA ALA A 164 2.96 4.41 15.49
C ALA A 164 1.48 4.76 15.35
N VAL A 165 1.10 5.92 15.88
CA VAL A 165 -0.22 6.54 15.68
C VAL A 165 -0.05 7.98 15.17
N PRO A 166 -0.99 8.51 14.38
CA PRO A 166 -1.01 9.93 14.02
C PRO A 166 -1.15 10.83 15.26
N GLY A 167 -0.44 11.97 15.25
CA GLY A 167 -0.40 13.08 16.23
C GLY A 167 -1.13 12.95 17.58
N ASP A 168 -2.47 12.97 17.54
CA ASP A 168 -3.31 13.20 18.72
C ASP A 168 -3.76 11.90 19.46
N GLY A 169 -3.42 10.71 18.95
CA GLY A 169 -3.89 9.40 19.43
C GLY A 169 -3.17 8.81 20.66
N ILE A 170 -2.75 9.62 21.64
CA ILE A 170 -1.88 9.16 22.75
C ILE A 170 -2.64 8.54 23.95
N ALA A 171 -3.96 8.71 24.07
CA ALA A 171 -4.69 8.19 25.23
C ALA A 171 -5.43 6.89 24.91
N ILE A 172 -4.81 5.74 25.24
CA ILE A 172 -5.57 4.50 25.46
C ILE A 172 -6.69 4.87 26.46
N SER A 173 -7.94 4.82 26.02
CA SER A 173 -9.11 5.12 26.84
C SER A 173 -9.96 3.85 26.96
N ASP A 174 -10.86 3.80 27.95
CA ASP A 174 -11.70 2.61 28.15
C ASP A 174 -12.61 2.42 26.92
N GLY A 175 -12.30 1.46 26.05
CA GLY A 175 -12.96 1.22 24.77
C GLY A 175 -12.18 1.61 23.51
N ASP A 176 -11.05 2.31 23.67
CA ASP A 176 -10.15 2.72 22.58
C ASP A 176 -8.73 2.21 22.84
N PHE A 177 -8.39 1.10 22.19
CA PHE A 177 -7.08 0.46 22.28
C PHE A 177 -6.11 0.91 21.17
N ASN A 178 -6.45 2.00 20.48
CA ASN A 178 -5.81 2.52 19.28
C ASN A 178 -5.85 1.49 18.12
N PRO A 179 -7.02 1.13 17.59
CA PRO A 179 -7.11 0.30 16.38
C PRO A 179 -6.46 0.96 15.14
N GLU A 180 -6.22 2.27 15.20
CA GLU A 180 -5.52 3.06 14.18
C GLU A 180 -3.99 2.93 14.20
N ARG A 181 -3.42 2.02 15.00
CA ARG A 181 -1.98 1.78 14.98
C ARG A 181 -1.54 1.28 13.61
N ILE A 182 -0.57 1.99 13.02
CA ILE A 182 0.09 1.60 11.78
C ILE A 182 1.47 1.06 12.13
N GLN A 183 1.80 -0.10 11.58
CA GLN A 183 3.17 -0.63 11.66
C GLN A 183 4.00 -0.02 10.54
N ILE A 184 5.05 0.71 10.92
CA ILE A 184 6.07 1.20 10.02
C ILE A 184 7.15 0.14 9.92
N ASP A 185 7.48 -0.23 8.69
CA ASP A 185 8.51 -1.21 8.36
C ASP A 185 9.55 -0.58 7.41
N ASP A 186 10.80 -1.05 7.49
CA ASP A 186 11.92 -0.56 6.66
C ASP A 186 12.16 -1.38 5.40
N THR A 187 11.31 -2.36 5.11
CA THR A 187 11.42 -3.28 3.96
C THR A 187 11.48 -2.58 2.59
N LEU A 188 10.97 -1.34 2.47
CA LEU A 188 11.04 -0.52 1.26
C LEU A 188 12.14 0.56 1.29
N LEU A 189 12.93 0.62 2.37
CA LEU A 189 14.00 1.59 2.56
C LEU A 189 15.37 0.93 2.34
N ASN A 190 16.31 1.67 1.75
CA ASN A 190 17.71 1.24 1.62
C ASN A 190 18.50 1.42 2.94
N GLY A 191 17.85 1.30 4.10
CA GLY A 191 18.43 1.55 5.41
C GLY A 191 17.60 0.93 6.52
N THR A 192 18.08 1.05 7.77
CA THR A 192 17.35 0.57 8.94
C THR A 192 16.41 1.63 9.47
N SER A 193 15.25 1.22 9.96
CA SER A 193 14.38 2.08 10.78
C SER A 193 15.14 2.80 11.90
N PRO A 194 14.72 4.01 12.29
CA PRO A 194 15.29 4.70 13.45
C PRO A 194 15.09 3.86 14.72
N ILE A 195 16.01 3.97 15.68
CA ILE A 195 15.85 3.38 17.01
C ILE A 195 15.06 4.36 17.88
N VAL A 196 13.84 3.99 18.24
CA VAL A 196 12.91 4.82 19.01
C VAL A 196 12.37 4.09 20.23
N ASN A 197 11.86 4.85 21.20
CA ASN A 197 11.09 4.39 22.35
C ASN A 197 9.65 4.89 22.28
N VAL A 198 8.79 4.32 23.13
CA VAL A 198 7.40 4.78 23.28
C VAL A 198 7.36 6.27 23.64
N GLY A 199 6.59 7.04 22.87
CA GLY A 199 6.41 8.49 23.03
C GLY A 199 7.35 9.34 22.18
N ASP A 200 8.31 8.75 21.46
CA ASP A 200 9.17 9.50 20.54
C ASP A 200 8.36 10.01 19.33
N GLU A 201 8.58 11.27 18.95
CA GLU A 201 8.00 11.88 17.77
C GLU A 201 8.80 11.50 16.51
N LEU A 202 8.12 10.90 15.54
CA LEU A 202 8.67 10.53 14.23
C LEU A 202 8.47 11.63 13.18
N GLY A 203 7.62 12.63 13.46
CA GLY A 203 7.26 13.68 12.52
C GLY A 203 6.36 13.17 11.39
N THR A 204 6.56 13.67 10.17
CA THR A 204 5.82 13.17 8.99
C THR A 204 6.48 11.91 8.46
N VAL A 205 5.69 10.83 8.33
CA VAL A 205 6.11 9.56 7.73
C VAL A 205 5.31 9.33 6.47
N THR A 206 5.99 9.00 5.37
CA THR A 206 5.35 8.64 4.10
C THR A 206 5.88 7.30 3.62
N GLY A 207 4.98 6.40 3.22
CA GLY A 207 5.29 5.05 2.77
C GLY A 207 4.31 4.57 1.70
N VAL A 208 4.40 3.28 1.37
CA VAL A 208 3.39 2.55 0.60
C VAL A 208 2.75 1.53 1.53
N LEU A 209 1.42 1.45 1.54
CA LEU A 209 0.68 0.51 2.37
C LEU A 209 0.71 -0.91 1.76
#